data_AF-A0A6G0VZX7-F1
#
_entry.id   AF-A0A6G0VZX7-F1
#
_cell.length_a   1.000
_cell.length_b   1.000
_cell.length_c   1.000
_cell.angle_alpha   90.00
_cell.angle_beta   90.00
_cell.angle_gamma   90.00
#
_symmetry.space_group_name_H-M   'P 1'
#
loop_
_entity.id
_entity.type
_entity.pdbx_description
1 polymer ?
#
loop_
_entity_poly.entity_id
_entity_poly.type
_entity_poly.pdbx_seq_one_letter_code
_entity_poly.pdbx_strand_id
1 'polypeptide(L)'
;MKNFCREISNDLVSKTLVEKRSIQNVSKVQAVAVKKHKPHVNSTIRFEQAAHQPKRGTRRRCAKCSTKQKEVRTEWVCSVCDVPLCLGKQKNCFAFYHKSL
;
A
#
# COMPACT_ATOMS: atom_id res chain seq x y z
N MET A 1 42.18 12.19 -28.54
CA MET A 1 41.07 13.16 -28.30
C MET A 1 39.66 12.65 -28.66
N LYS A 2 39.42 11.35 -28.91
CA LYS A 2 38.07 10.85 -29.30
C LYS A 2 37.06 10.75 -28.14
N ASN A 3 37.54 10.75 -26.89
CA ASN A 3 36.68 10.59 -25.70
C ASN A 3 36.18 11.93 -25.13
N PHE A 4 36.84 13.04 -25.48
CA PHE A 4 36.50 14.36 -24.95
C PHE A 4 35.10 14.81 -25.36
N CYS A 5 34.76 14.68 -26.65
CA CYS A 5 33.41 15.01 -27.13
C CYS A 5 32.33 14.12 -26.48
N ARG A 6 32.66 12.86 -26.17
CA ARG A 6 31.74 11.92 -25.50
C ARG A 6 31.51 12.31 -24.04
N GLU A 7 32.56 12.72 -23.33
CA GLU A 7 32.49 13.16 -21.95
C GLU A 7 31.65 14.44 -21.80
N ILE A 8 31.88 15.44 -22.66
CA ILE A 8 31.08 16.66 -22.68
C ILE A 8 29.62 16.37 -23.01
N SER A 9 29.37 15.48 -23.99
CA SER A 9 28.00 15.08 -24.34
C SER A 9 27.28 14.42 -23.16
N ASN A 10 27.99 13.55 -22.43
CA ASN A 10 27.41 12.89 -21.25
C ASN A 10 27.13 13.90 -20.14
N ASP A 11 28.05 14.81 -19.82
CA ASP A 11 27.88 15.79 -18.73
C ASP A 11 26.68 16.72 -18.98
N LEU A 12 26.56 17.26 -20.19
CA LEU A 12 25.44 18.13 -20.58
C LEU A 12 24.08 17.42 -20.49
N VAL A 13 24.04 16.13 -20.81
CA VAL A 13 22.80 15.35 -20.87
C VAL A 13 22.46 14.70 -19.52
N SER A 14 23.43 14.50 -18.63
CA SER A 14 23.29 13.79 -17.35
C SER A 14 22.17 14.33 -16.46
N LYS A 15 22.07 15.66 -16.32
CA LYS A 15 21.03 16.30 -15.48
C LYS A 15 19.62 15.99 -16.00
N THR A 16 19.41 16.06 -17.32
CA THR A 16 18.12 15.78 -17.95
C THR A 16 17.74 14.29 -17.90
N LEU A 17 18.72 13.38 -17.94
CA LEU A 17 18.48 11.94 -17.84
C LEU A 17 18.01 11.53 -16.43
N VAL A 18 18.57 12.16 -15.39
CA VAL A 18 18.18 11.90 -14.00
C VAL A 18 16.75 12.38 -13.74
N GLU A 19 16.38 13.57 -14.21
CA GLU A 19 15.00 14.09 -14.10
C GLU A 19 13.98 13.17 -14.81
N LYS A 20 14.28 12.73 -16.03
CA LYS A 20 13.39 11.82 -16.79
C LYS A 20 13.21 10.46 -16.09
N ARG A 21 14.26 9.92 -15.46
CA ARG A 21 14.16 8.67 -14.67
C ARG A 21 13.31 8.82 -13.42
N SER A 22 13.38 9.97 -12.74
CA SER A 22 12.50 10.28 -11.60
C SER A 22 11.03 10.26 -12.03
N ILE A 23 10.69 10.91 -13.14
CA ILE A 23 9.33 10.97 -13.69
C ILE A 23 8.81 9.57 -14.11
N GLN A 24 9.67 8.74 -14.69
CA GLN A 24 9.34 7.35 -15.07
C GLN A 24 9.11 6.43 -13.85
N ASN A 25 9.83 6.63 -12.75
CA ASN A 25 9.59 5.85 -11.52
C ASN A 25 8.27 6.23 -10.84
N VAL A 26 7.86 7.51 -10.89
CA VAL A 26 6.54 7.95 -10.40
C VAL A 26 5.40 7.31 -11.19
N SER A 27 5.57 7.12 -12.50
CA SER A 27 4.56 6.50 -13.38
C SER A 27 4.53 4.96 -13.30
N LYS A 28 5.49 4.33 -12.60
CA LYS A 28 5.49 2.88 -12.32
C LYS A 28 4.93 2.51 -10.94
N VAL A 29 4.36 3.47 -10.22
CA VAL A 29 3.40 3.14 -9.15
C VAL A 29 2.17 2.60 -9.86
N GLN A 30 2.08 1.27 -9.97
CA GLN A 30 0.91 0.60 -10.52
C GLN A 30 -0.34 1.23 -9.89
N ALA A 31 -1.22 1.80 -10.72
CA ALA A 31 -2.52 2.26 -10.27
C ALA A 31 -3.30 1.02 -9.78
N VAL A 32 -3.13 0.67 -8.51
CA VAL A 32 -3.88 -0.40 -7.87
C VAL A 32 -5.32 0.04 -7.96
N ALA A 33 -6.12 -0.68 -8.78
CA ALA A 33 -7.53 -0.38 -8.99
C ALA A 33 -8.21 -0.11 -7.65
N VAL A 34 -8.48 1.18 -7.37
CA VAL A 34 -9.04 1.61 -6.10
C VAL A 34 -10.43 1.01 -6.04
N LYS A 35 -10.59 -0.02 -5.22
CA LYS A 35 -11.90 -0.65 -5.02
C LYS A 35 -12.78 0.40 -4.35
N LYS A 36 -13.75 0.96 -5.08
CA LYS A 36 -14.65 2.05 -4.64
C LYS A 36 -15.26 1.85 -3.24
N HIS A 37 -15.42 0.60 -2.81
CA HIS A 37 -16.09 0.23 -1.55
C HIS A 37 -15.14 -0.36 -0.50
N LYS A 38 -13.82 -0.27 -0.68
CA LYS A 38 -12.85 -0.70 0.33
C LYS A 38 -12.06 0.51 0.84
N PRO A 39 -11.83 0.62 2.16
CA PRO A 39 -10.95 1.64 2.70
C PRO A 39 -9.56 1.49 2.06
N HIS A 40 -9.10 2.57 1.46
CA HIS A 40 -7.75 2.67 0.93
C HIS A 40 -6.82 3.12 2.06
N VAL A 41 -5.73 2.39 2.27
CA VAL A 41 -4.73 2.69 3.30
C VAL A 41 -3.37 2.66 2.63
N ASN A 42 -2.56 3.69 2.89
CA ASN A 42 -1.20 3.77 2.37
C ASN A 42 -0.39 2.55 2.85
N SER A 43 0.36 1.92 1.94
CA SER A 43 1.18 0.75 2.26
C SER A 43 2.20 1.01 3.36
N THR A 44 2.79 2.21 3.40
CA THR A 44 3.78 2.59 4.41
C THR A 44 3.18 2.54 5.81
N ILE A 45 1.95 3.07 5.96
CA ILE A 45 1.22 3.06 7.24
C ILE A 45 0.76 1.64 7.58
N ARG A 46 0.27 0.89 6.58
CA ARG A 46 -0.30 -0.46 6.77
C ARG A 46 0.72 -1.49 7.27
N PHE A 47 2.00 -1.31 6.97
CA PHE A 47 3.07 -2.24 7.34
C PHE A 47 3.90 -1.76 8.54
N GLU A 48 3.47 -0.69 9.21
CA GLU A 48 4.11 -0.20 10.44
C GLU A 48 3.82 -1.15 11.60
N GLN A 49 4.76 -2.07 11.86
CA GLN A 49 4.46 -3.32 12.57
C GLN A 49 3.98 -3.15 14.04
N ALA A 50 4.35 -2.07 14.73
CA ALA A 50 4.09 -1.93 16.16
C ALA A 50 2.85 -1.09 16.53
N ALA A 51 2.39 -0.19 15.64
CA ALA A 51 1.35 0.79 15.99
C ALA A 51 -0.10 0.24 15.87
N HIS A 52 -0.30 -0.85 15.12
CA HIS A 52 -1.62 -1.37 14.82
C HIS A 52 -2.26 -2.12 16.00
N GLN A 53 -3.30 -1.53 16.60
CA GLN A 53 -4.06 -2.17 17.66
C GLN A 53 -5.53 -2.41 17.25
N PRO A 54 -6.16 -3.52 17.66
CA PRO A 54 -7.58 -3.73 17.44
C PRO A 54 -8.41 -2.93 18.45
N LYS A 55 -9.31 -2.07 17.96
CA LYS A 55 -10.35 -1.38 18.75
C LYS A 55 -11.73 -1.95 18.43
N ARG A 56 -12.65 -1.89 19.39
CA ARG A 56 -14.08 -2.15 19.13
C ARG A 56 -14.69 -0.94 18.43
N GLY A 57 -15.54 -1.19 17.44
CA GLY A 57 -16.27 -0.17 16.72
C GLY A 57 -17.61 -0.70 16.20
N THR A 58 -18.24 0.05 15.29
CA THR A 58 -19.49 -0.37 14.66
C THR A 58 -19.30 -1.66 13.85
N ARG A 59 -20.32 -2.52 13.81
CA ARG A 59 -20.30 -3.77 13.03
C ARG A 59 -20.21 -3.48 11.52
N ARG A 60 -19.07 -3.76 10.89
CA ARG A 60 -18.77 -3.49 9.47
C ARG A 60 -18.31 -4.75 8.73
N ARG A 61 -18.29 -4.73 7.39
CA ARG A 61 -17.77 -5.83 6.56
C ARG A 61 -16.24 -5.90 6.63
N CYS A 62 -15.68 -7.10 6.78
CA CYS A 62 -14.23 -7.30 6.83
C CYS A 62 -13.57 -6.96 5.48
N ALA A 63 -12.61 -6.05 5.48
CA ALA A 63 -11.97 -5.60 4.24
C ALA A 63 -11.13 -6.68 3.54
N LYS A 64 -10.61 -7.66 4.29
CA LYS A 64 -9.77 -8.75 3.75
C LYS A 64 -10.59 -9.89 3.16
N CYS A 65 -11.56 -10.41 3.90
CA CYS A 65 -12.23 -11.68 3.56
C CYS A 65 -13.71 -11.56 3.18
N SER A 66 -14.35 -10.41 3.38
CA SER A 66 -15.71 -10.22 2.92
C SER A 66 -15.71 -10.05 1.39
N THR A 67 -16.59 -10.78 0.72
CA THR A 67 -16.84 -10.66 -0.73
C THR A 67 -18.29 -10.26 -0.96
N LYS A 68 -18.68 -10.01 -2.22
CA LYS A 68 -20.08 -9.71 -2.59
C LYS A 68 -21.00 -10.92 -2.33
N GLN A 69 -20.50 -12.12 -2.56
CA GLN A 69 -21.24 -13.39 -2.41
C GLN A 69 -21.25 -13.87 -0.96
N LYS A 70 -20.13 -13.71 -0.24
CA LYS A 70 -19.98 -14.14 1.16
C LYS A 70 -19.65 -12.94 2.03
N GLU A 71 -20.69 -12.36 2.61
CA GLU A 71 -20.56 -11.27 3.55
C GLU A 71 -20.00 -11.77 4.88
N VAL A 72 -18.90 -11.15 5.35
CA VAL A 72 -18.31 -11.42 6.66
C VAL A 72 -18.25 -10.12 7.42
N ARG A 73 -18.96 -10.03 8.55
CA ARG A 73 -18.98 -8.85 9.42
C ARG A 73 -18.10 -9.01 10.66
N THR A 74 -17.61 -7.89 11.18
CA THR A 74 -16.79 -7.82 12.38
C THR A 74 -16.99 -6.49 13.10
N GLU A 75 -16.79 -6.49 14.42
CA GLU A 75 -16.80 -5.30 15.28
C GLU A 75 -15.38 -4.79 15.57
N TRP A 76 -14.37 -5.49 15.07
CA TRP A 76 -12.97 -5.14 15.27
C TRP A 76 -12.49 -4.27 14.12
N VAL A 77 -11.88 -3.14 14.49
CA VAL A 77 -11.32 -2.15 13.56
C VAL A 77 -9.88 -1.88 13.98
N CYS A 78 -8.97 -1.68 13.02
CA CYS A 78 -7.61 -1.22 13.33
C CYS A 78 -7.64 0.25 13.78
N SER A 79 -6.97 0.59 14.88
CA SER A 79 -6.87 1.96 15.38
C SER A 79 -6.21 2.93 14.40
N VAL A 80 -5.16 2.46 13.70
CA VAL A 80 -4.35 3.26 12.77
C VAL A 80 -4.94 3.26 11.36
N CYS A 81 -5.28 2.08 10.82
CA CYS A 81 -5.76 1.96 9.44
C CYS A 81 -7.25 2.31 9.28
N ASP A 82 -8.02 2.35 10.38
CA ASP A 82 -9.49 2.40 10.42
C ASP A 82 -10.20 1.34 9.55
N VAL A 83 -9.54 0.18 9.38
CA VAL A 83 -10.05 -0.92 8.56
C VAL A 83 -10.72 -1.98 9.44
N PRO A 84 -11.97 -2.39 9.14
CA PRO A 84 -12.63 -3.51 9.81
C PRO A 84 -12.00 -4.84 9.40
N LEU A 85 -11.50 -5.60 10.38
CA LEU A 85 -10.78 -6.86 10.16
C LEU A 85 -11.20 -7.91 11.18
N CYS A 86 -11.43 -9.14 10.72
CA CYS A 86 -11.78 -10.24 11.62
C CYS A 86 -10.66 -10.54 12.61
N LEU A 87 -11.03 -10.63 13.88
CA LEU A 87 -10.19 -11.09 14.98
C LEU A 87 -10.93 -12.21 15.72
N GLY A 88 -10.42 -13.43 15.60
CA GLY A 88 -11.01 -14.61 16.23
C GLY A 88 -10.05 -15.79 16.22
N LYS A 89 -10.34 -16.81 17.04
CA LYS A 89 -9.45 -17.97 17.26
C LYS A 89 -9.10 -18.73 15.98
N GLN A 90 -10.08 -18.98 15.11
CA GLN A 90 -9.88 -19.71 13.85
C GLN A 90 -9.48 -18.82 12.67
N LYS A 91 -9.73 -17.51 12.75
CA LYS A 91 -9.57 -16.58 11.63
C LYS A 91 -9.09 -15.22 12.11
N ASN A 92 -7.83 -14.92 11.80
CA ASN A 92 -7.19 -13.66 12.16
C ASN A 92 -6.83 -12.84 10.92
N CYS A 93 -7.84 -12.19 10.32
CA CYS A 93 -7.61 -11.28 9.19
C CYS A 93 -6.78 -10.05 9.59
N PHE A 94 -6.76 -9.68 10.87
CA PHE A 94 -5.95 -8.59 11.38
C PHE A 94 -4.46 -8.85 11.15
N ALA A 95 -3.96 -10.02 11.56
CA ALA A 95 -2.56 -10.40 11.34
C ALA A 95 -2.21 -10.50 9.84
N PHE A 96 -3.05 -11.17 9.04
CA PHE A 96 -2.82 -11.30 7.59
C PHE A 96 -2.92 -9.99 6.81
N TYR A 97 -3.55 -8.98 7.38
CA TYR A 97 -3.61 -7.66 6.76
C TYR A 97 -2.32 -6.88 7.02
N HIS A 98 -1.76 -6.91 8.23
CA HIS A 98 -0.58 -6.09 8.57
C HIS A 98 0.78 -6.78 8.37
N LYS A 99 0.83 -8.10 8.11
CA LYS A 99 2.08 -8.76 7.70
C LYS A 99 2.52 -8.26 6.31
N SER A 100 3.73 -7.71 6.22
CA SER A 100 4.43 -7.60 4.94
C SER A 100 4.85 -9.00 4.49
N LEU A 101 4.84 -9.23 3.17
CA LEU A 101 5.52 -10.38 2.58
C LEU A 101 7.02 -10.28 2.85
#